data_AF-A0A0M9G4J1-F1
#
_entry.id   AF-A0A0M9G4J1-F1
#
_cell.length_a   1.000
_cell.length_b   1.000
_cell.length_c   1.000
_cell.angle_alpha   90.00
_cell.angle_beta   90.00
_cell.angle_gamma   90.00
#
_symmetry.space_group_name_H-M   'P 1'
#
loop_
_entity.id
_entity.type
_entity.pdbx_description
1 polymer ?
#
loop_
_entity_poly.entity_id
_entity_poly.type
_entity_poly.pdbx_seq_one_letter_code
_entity_poly.pdbx_strand_id
1 'polypeptide(L)'
;MLRFHRRAQAAAEPLLRPSSVALAARYFAQTTFRLSSASAAEPPAWIQQLRQDAKTSEKSISYDIKVYDELSWRRKRFTFDKELWDPVGMSSLLRNRLCLGSEDTEYTVIGEAFVFPDREDSPIVNEPHRPCTLLWDHNSPTEKVMIQLSEHFPPLLWHTVKPTLGALKKVFSEFLDVDAEHMKKYLPYYEQLQNRLETQMNEKLTGTLSPTHMKDKFIEDMRRRDPRTVELDYAKEHSIFLGTSPHFRVTEDQLMKKNPFVFGWPMLLSDGNEHLEDTPLRMAAFRTVYSKSLLMFHTRLDLQVDHRQTHLPGDDVEDIVLEMPIFCTINYPTNTRLSGGRPLVQRFNQVMGTSYPLDMPVDVLATFARDNAVKSEKELLEELKFLTAAAQKAPELERVFRISEDQLSSNKIVGQLAYTIVYLALVNYPRFVEDVFDVYSRHPSDIVRVACAKGAHIVERQDLVEKLIQAEPEGRSKTMLMATMHLHAGGLNTSTAN
;
A
#
# COMPACT_ATOMS: atom_id res chain seq x y z
N MET A 1 2.09 5.77 -70.30
CA MET A 1 3.48 5.29 -70.30
C MET A 1 3.93 5.22 -68.85
N LEU A 2 3.72 4.10 -68.15
CA LEU A 2 4.70 3.01 -67.97
C LEU A 2 6.11 3.51 -67.59
N ARG A 3 6.48 3.36 -66.30
CA ARG A 3 7.53 2.41 -65.89
C ARG A 3 7.46 2.13 -64.38
N PHE A 4 7.24 0.86 -64.09
CA PHE A 4 7.45 0.20 -62.80
C PHE A 4 8.93 0.21 -62.41
N HIS A 5 9.22 0.40 -61.11
CA HIS A 5 10.26 -0.35 -60.42
C HIS A 5 9.80 -0.73 -59.01
N ARG A 6 10.11 -1.98 -58.65
CA ARG A 6 9.63 -2.80 -57.53
C ARG A 6 10.78 -2.95 -56.51
N ARG A 7 10.39 -3.21 -55.25
CA ARG A 7 11.20 -3.67 -54.08
C ARG A 7 11.97 -2.54 -53.36
N ALA A 8 12.02 -2.47 -52.04
CA ALA A 8 11.89 -3.52 -51.03
C ALA A 8 11.01 -3.11 -49.84
N GLN A 9 10.21 -4.08 -49.37
CA GLN A 9 9.57 -4.08 -48.05
C GLN A 9 10.67 -4.29 -47.00
N ALA A 10 10.83 -3.35 -46.08
CA ALA A 10 11.51 -3.57 -44.82
C ALA A 10 10.42 -3.64 -43.73
N ALA A 11 10.26 -4.83 -43.17
CA ALA A 11 9.37 -5.09 -42.06
C ALA A 11 9.82 -4.28 -40.83
N ALA A 12 8.89 -3.52 -40.26
CA ALA A 12 9.07 -2.95 -38.94
C ALA A 12 8.82 -4.06 -37.90
N GLU A 13 9.89 -4.68 -37.41
CA GLU A 13 9.86 -5.50 -36.20
C GLU A 13 9.73 -4.60 -34.97
N PRO A 14 8.78 -4.85 -34.05
CA PRO A 14 8.84 -4.26 -32.73
C PRO A 14 9.91 -5.00 -31.91
N LEU A 15 10.95 -4.27 -31.52
CA LEU A 15 11.97 -4.68 -30.54
C LEU A 15 11.32 -4.93 -29.16
N LEU A 16 10.75 -6.13 -28.99
CA LEU A 16 10.39 -6.69 -27.71
C LEU A 16 11.67 -7.00 -26.93
N ARG A 17 11.88 -6.29 -25.80
CA ARG A 17 12.90 -6.63 -24.81
C ARG A 17 12.66 -8.06 -24.27
N PRO A 18 13.66 -8.94 -24.21
CA PRO A 18 13.54 -10.22 -23.54
C PRO A 18 14.22 -10.16 -22.16
N SER A 19 13.49 -9.83 -21.09
CA SER A 19 13.97 -10.08 -19.71
C SER A 19 12.85 -9.91 -18.67
N SER A 20 11.85 -10.79 -18.70
CA SER A 20 10.91 -11.07 -17.58
C SER A 20 9.83 -12.07 -18.02
N VAL A 21 9.47 -12.07 -19.32
CA VAL A 21 8.48 -12.98 -19.91
C VAL A 21 8.96 -14.44 -19.93
N ALA A 22 10.27 -14.70 -20.10
CA ALA A 22 10.82 -16.05 -20.20
C ALA A 22 10.77 -16.86 -18.90
N LEU A 23 10.73 -16.19 -17.74
CA LEU A 23 10.65 -16.85 -16.43
C LEU A 23 9.19 -17.10 -16.02
N ALA A 24 8.27 -16.22 -16.41
CA ALA A 24 6.83 -16.48 -16.34
C ALA A 24 6.45 -17.64 -17.28
N ALA A 25 6.90 -17.62 -18.55
CA ALA A 25 6.56 -18.64 -19.53
C ALA A 25 7.04 -20.05 -19.16
N ARG A 26 8.16 -20.20 -18.43
CA ARG A 26 8.63 -21.52 -17.96
C ARG A 26 7.80 -22.11 -16.82
N TYR A 27 7.14 -21.30 -16.01
CA TYR A 27 6.14 -21.78 -15.04
C TYR A 27 4.76 -21.99 -15.68
N PHE A 28 4.40 -21.19 -16.69
CA PHE A 28 3.13 -21.34 -17.42
C PHE A 28 3.12 -22.49 -18.44
N ALA A 29 4.29 -23.02 -18.85
CA ALA A 29 4.38 -24.13 -19.80
C ALA A 29 4.39 -25.54 -19.16
N GLN A 30 4.29 -25.66 -17.83
CA GLN A 30 4.16 -26.96 -17.13
C GLN A 30 2.75 -27.29 -16.63
N THR A 31 1.75 -26.50 -17.00
CA THR A 31 0.34 -26.77 -16.69
C THR A 31 -0.53 -26.83 -17.94
N THR A 32 -0.10 -27.58 -18.96
CA THR A 32 -1.09 -28.21 -19.87
C THR A 32 -1.73 -29.39 -19.13
N PHE A 33 -2.55 -29.10 -18.12
CA PHE A 33 -3.52 -30.05 -17.63
C PHE A 33 -4.59 -30.20 -18.70
N ARG A 34 -4.80 -31.44 -19.13
CA ARG A 34 -5.99 -31.81 -19.91
C ARG A 34 -7.21 -31.28 -19.16
N LEU A 35 -8.00 -30.46 -19.85
CA LEU A 35 -9.38 -30.12 -19.47
C LEU A 35 -10.18 -31.42 -19.41
N SER A 36 -10.15 -32.08 -18.27
CA SER A 36 -11.16 -33.04 -17.86
C SER A 36 -12.42 -32.23 -17.59
N SER A 37 -13.50 -32.54 -18.30
CA SER A 37 -14.85 -32.12 -17.93
C SER A 37 -15.06 -32.33 -16.43
N ALA A 38 -15.61 -31.33 -15.74
CA ALA A 38 -15.90 -31.36 -14.31
C ALA A 38 -16.86 -32.53 -13.98
N SER A 39 -16.32 -33.72 -13.74
CA SER A 39 -17.04 -34.75 -13.00
C SER A 39 -17.23 -34.21 -11.59
N ALA A 40 -18.42 -34.39 -11.01
CA ALA A 40 -18.68 -34.10 -9.62
C ALA A 40 -17.65 -34.87 -8.76
N ALA A 41 -16.58 -34.20 -8.35
CA ALA A 41 -15.60 -34.78 -7.45
C ALA A 41 -16.33 -35.07 -6.14
N GLU A 42 -16.29 -36.33 -5.71
CA GLU A 42 -16.87 -36.71 -4.43
C GLU A 42 -16.26 -35.84 -3.31
N PRO A 43 -17.08 -35.42 -2.32
CA PRO A 43 -16.60 -34.63 -1.21
C PRO A 43 -15.48 -35.36 -0.46
N PRO A 44 -14.31 -34.73 -0.25
CA PRO A 44 -13.23 -35.32 0.51
C PRO A 44 -13.66 -35.71 1.93
N ALA A 45 -13.20 -36.88 2.39
CA ALA A 45 -13.50 -37.39 3.73
C ALA A 45 -13.12 -36.41 4.86
N TRP A 46 -12.09 -35.58 4.65
CA TRP A 46 -11.66 -34.59 5.64
C TRP A 46 -12.74 -33.54 5.95
N ILE A 47 -13.66 -33.23 5.03
CA ILE A 47 -14.73 -32.26 5.30
C ILE A 47 -15.73 -32.83 6.32
N GLN A 48 -16.08 -34.10 6.16
CA GLN A 48 -16.95 -34.80 7.12
C GLN A 48 -16.28 -34.92 8.49
N GLN A 49 -14.97 -35.24 8.52
CA GLN A 49 -14.20 -35.26 9.75
C GLN A 49 -14.20 -33.89 10.44
N LEU A 50 -13.91 -32.82 9.70
CA LEU A 50 -13.89 -31.46 10.23
C LEU A 50 -15.26 -31.04 10.79
N ARG A 51 -16.35 -31.44 10.13
CA ARG A 51 -17.72 -31.22 10.60
C ARG A 51 -17.99 -31.96 11.91
N GLN A 52 -17.56 -33.22 12.01
CA GLN A 52 -17.72 -34.01 13.23
C GLN A 52 -16.92 -33.40 14.38
N ASP A 53 -15.66 -33.04 14.13
CA ASP A 53 -14.78 -32.38 15.11
C ASP A 53 -15.41 -31.07 15.61
N ALA A 54 -15.96 -30.25 14.71
CA ALA A 54 -16.63 -29.00 15.04
C ALA A 54 -17.89 -29.20 15.90
N LYS A 55 -18.67 -30.27 15.65
CA LYS A 55 -19.84 -30.62 16.49
C LYS A 55 -19.44 -31.11 17.88
N THR A 56 -18.33 -31.84 17.99
CA THR A 56 -17.85 -32.41 19.26
C THR A 56 -17.05 -31.44 20.10
N SER A 57 -16.47 -30.40 19.50
CA SER A 57 -15.74 -29.37 20.24
C SER A 57 -16.70 -28.62 21.16
N GLU A 58 -16.30 -28.42 22.41
CA GLU A 58 -16.95 -27.45 23.28
C GLU A 58 -17.04 -26.10 22.54
N LYS A 59 -18.22 -25.48 22.60
CA LYS A 59 -18.48 -24.17 22.01
C LYS A 59 -17.70 -23.11 22.79
N SER A 60 -16.40 -22.97 22.53
CA SER A 60 -15.72 -21.72 22.88
C SER A 60 -16.32 -20.64 22.00
N ILE A 61 -17.05 -19.70 22.62
CA ILE A 61 -17.84 -18.65 21.96
C ILE A 61 -16.99 -17.86 20.93
N SER A 62 -15.68 -17.77 21.16
CA SER A 62 -14.76 -16.89 20.43
C SER A 62 -14.44 -17.28 18.98
N TYR A 63 -14.71 -18.50 18.52
CA TYR A 63 -14.33 -18.92 17.15
C TYR A 63 -15.49 -19.38 16.25
N ASP A 64 -16.62 -19.78 16.85
CA ASP A 64 -17.84 -20.32 16.22
C ASP A 64 -17.64 -20.91 14.81
N ILE A 65 -16.96 -22.07 14.73
CA ILE A 65 -16.67 -22.75 13.46
C ILE A 65 -17.86 -23.63 13.08
N LYS A 66 -18.52 -23.29 11.98
CA LYS A 66 -19.68 -24.00 11.44
C LYS A 66 -19.36 -24.61 10.08
N VAL A 67 -19.32 -25.93 10.01
CA VAL A 67 -19.22 -26.67 8.75
C VAL A 67 -20.61 -27.16 8.35
N TYR A 68 -21.05 -26.75 7.17
CA TYR A 68 -22.39 -27.02 6.66
C TYR A 68 -22.57 -28.47 6.20
N ASP A 69 -23.82 -28.89 6.11
CA ASP A 69 -24.18 -30.12 5.39
C ASP A 69 -23.93 -29.95 3.88
N GLU A 70 -23.69 -31.05 3.18
CA GLU A 70 -23.45 -31.06 1.73
C GLU A 70 -24.61 -30.42 0.95
N LEU A 71 -25.85 -30.64 1.42
CA LEU A 71 -27.05 -30.00 0.86
C LEU A 71 -27.08 -28.47 0.99
N SER A 72 -26.26 -27.91 1.88
CA SER A 72 -26.15 -26.46 2.12
C SER A 72 -24.92 -25.84 1.47
N TRP A 73 -24.07 -26.66 0.84
CA TRP A 73 -22.88 -26.16 0.15
C TRP A 73 -23.27 -25.34 -1.07
N ARG A 74 -22.47 -24.32 -1.35
CA ARG A 74 -22.69 -23.40 -2.47
C ARG A 74 -21.44 -23.31 -3.31
N ARG A 75 -21.56 -23.63 -4.60
CA ARG A 75 -20.50 -23.31 -5.57
C ARG A 75 -20.54 -21.81 -5.85
N LYS A 76 -19.37 -21.18 -5.83
CA LYS A 76 -19.21 -19.76 -6.05
C LYS A 76 -17.95 -19.51 -6.87
N ARG A 77 -18.03 -18.56 -7.79
CA ARG A 77 -16.87 -17.93 -8.41
C ARG A 77 -16.53 -16.67 -7.63
N PHE A 78 -15.26 -16.34 -7.54
CA PHE A 78 -14.88 -15.06 -6.96
C PHE A 78 -15.32 -13.93 -7.90
N THR A 79 -15.99 -12.92 -7.35
CA THR A 79 -16.45 -11.76 -8.09
C THR A 79 -15.95 -10.51 -7.37
N PHE A 80 -15.25 -9.65 -8.10
CA PHE A 80 -14.83 -8.36 -7.57
C PHE A 80 -16.04 -7.47 -7.33
N ASP A 81 -16.04 -6.78 -6.19
CA ASP A 81 -17.05 -5.79 -5.84
C ASP A 81 -17.02 -4.62 -6.84
N LYS A 82 -18.18 -4.25 -7.40
CA LYS A 82 -18.25 -3.22 -8.44
C LYS A 82 -17.91 -1.83 -7.93
N GLU A 83 -18.22 -1.54 -6.68
CA GLU A 83 -18.06 -0.21 -6.08
C GLU A 83 -16.67 -0.07 -5.43
N LEU A 84 -16.23 -1.12 -4.73
CA LEU A 84 -15.00 -1.08 -3.94
C LEU A 84 -13.76 -1.52 -4.72
N TRP A 85 -13.89 -2.47 -5.65
CA TRP A 85 -12.76 -2.93 -6.48
C TRP A 85 -12.73 -2.30 -7.87
N ASP A 86 -13.87 -1.82 -8.39
CA ASP A 86 -14.03 -1.31 -9.76
C ASP A 86 -13.34 -2.21 -10.81
N PRO A 87 -13.87 -3.43 -11.02
CA PRO A 87 -13.27 -4.38 -11.94
C PRO A 87 -13.25 -3.89 -13.39
N VAL A 88 -14.08 -2.89 -13.75
CA VAL A 88 -14.10 -2.29 -15.10
C VAL A 88 -12.84 -1.47 -15.33
N GLY A 89 -12.37 -0.73 -14.31
CA GLY A 89 -11.10 -0.01 -14.34
C GLY A 89 -9.85 -0.90 -14.23
N MET A 90 -9.99 -2.15 -13.77
CA MET A 90 -8.87 -3.09 -13.64
C MET A 90 -8.48 -3.73 -14.97
N SER A 91 -7.18 -3.96 -15.17
CA SER A 91 -6.72 -4.78 -16.31
C SER A 91 -7.12 -6.25 -16.11
N SER A 92 -7.40 -6.95 -17.20
CA SER A 92 -7.68 -8.40 -17.17
C SER A 92 -6.49 -9.19 -16.61
N LEU A 93 -5.26 -8.75 -16.87
CA LEU A 93 -4.06 -9.36 -16.31
C LEU A 93 -4.05 -9.27 -14.78
N LEU A 94 -4.39 -8.11 -14.21
CA LEU A 94 -4.45 -7.92 -12.77
C LEU A 94 -5.54 -8.81 -12.14
N ARG A 95 -6.74 -8.82 -12.71
CA ARG A 95 -7.83 -9.68 -12.21
C ARG A 95 -7.45 -11.16 -12.26
N ASN A 96 -6.86 -11.62 -13.36
CA ASN A 96 -6.37 -12.99 -13.47
C ASN A 96 -5.29 -13.31 -12.44
N ARG A 97 -4.32 -12.40 -12.20
CA ARG A 97 -3.30 -12.58 -11.15
C ARG A 97 -3.93 -12.76 -9.77
N LEU A 98 -4.89 -11.90 -9.42
CA LEU A 98 -5.61 -11.95 -8.14
C LEU A 98 -6.50 -13.20 -8.02
N CYS A 99 -7.01 -13.72 -9.14
CA CYS A 99 -7.79 -14.96 -9.22
C CYS A 99 -6.93 -16.21 -9.53
N LEU A 100 -5.63 -16.20 -9.22
CA LEU A 100 -4.73 -17.36 -9.39
C LEU A 100 -4.68 -17.92 -10.83
N GLY A 101 -4.86 -17.06 -11.83
CA GLY A 101 -4.77 -17.36 -13.25
C GLY A 101 -6.11 -17.41 -13.98
N SER A 102 -7.23 -17.56 -13.28
CA SER A 102 -8.55 -17.63 -13.93
C SER A 102 -9.69 -17.13 -13.03
N GLU A 103 -10.43 -16.13 -13.51
CA GLU A 103 -11.68 -15.64 -12.90
C GLU A 103 -12.82 -16.69 -12.93
N ASP A 104 -12.73 -17.69 -13.80
CA ASP A 104 -13.75 -18.74 -13.95
C ASP A 104 -13.62 -19.89 -12.95
N THR A 105 -12.57 -19.88 -12.13
CA THR A 105 -12.34 -20.93 -11.13
C THR A 105 -13.49 -20.97 -10.11
N GLU A 106 -14.13 -22.13 -9.99
CA GLU A 106 -15.20 -22.35 -9.03
C GLU A 106 -14.67 -22.99 -7.73
N TYR A 107 -15.18 -22.47 -6.61
CA TYR A 107 -14.89 -22.94 -5.28
C TYR A 107 -16.19 -23.33 -4.58
N THR A 108 -16.15 -24.27 -3.65
CA THR A 108 -17.32 -24.61 -2.83
C THR A 108 -17.20 -23.99 -1.45
N VAL A 109 -18.20 -23.21 -1.05
CA VAL A 109 -18.36 -22.73 0.32
C VAL A 109 -18.89 -23.89 1.17
N ILE A 110 -18.09 -24.33 2.12
CA ILE A 110 -18.36 -25.50 2.97
C ILE A 110 -18.77 -25.10 4.40
N GLY A 111 -18.61 -23.82 4.76
CA GLY A 111 -18.87 -23.35 6.10
C GLY A 111 -18.52 -21.88 6.32
N GLU A 112 -18.66 -21.48 7.57
CA GLU A 112 -18.29 -20.17 8.08
C GLU A 112 -17.56 -20.31 9.41
N ALA A 113 -16.76 -19.33 9.75
CA ALA A 113 -16.07 -19.24 11.03
C ALA A 113 -15.89 -17.77 11.39
N PHE A 114 -15.49 -17.49 12.63
CA PHE A 114 -14.95 -16.21 13.14
C PHE A 114 -15.47 -14.91 12.49
N VAL A 115 -16.03 -14.05 13.33
CA VAL A 115 -16.73 -12.85 12.86
C VAL A 115 -15.81 -11.64 12.93
N PHE A 116 -15.71 -10.89 11.83
CA PHE A 116 -14.93 -9.66 11.71
C PHE A 116 -15.84 -8.42 11.65
N PRO A 117 -15.31 -7.25 12.03
CA PRO A 117 -16.00 -5.98 11.84
C PRO A 117 -16.06 -5.59 10.35
N ASP A 118 -17.02 -4.75 10.00
CA ASP A 118 -17.11 -4.06 8.72
C ASP A 118 -16.22 -2.81 8.71
N ARG A 119 -15.85 -2.32 7.52
CA ARG A 119 -15.00 -1.12 7.39
C ARG A 119 -15.69 0.14 7.91
N GLU A 120 -17.02 0.15 7.90
CA GLU A 120 -17.85 1.27 8.37
C GLU A 120 -18.05 1.24 9.89
N ASP A 121 -17.81 0.09 10.55
CA ASP A 121 -17.87 -0.01 12.00
C ASP A 121 -16.75 0.82 12.65
N SER A 122 -16.97 1.24 13.90
CA SER A 122 -15.91 1.84 14.72
C SER A 122 -14.71 0.88 14.81
N PRO A 123 -13.45 1.36 14.85
CA PRO A 123 -12.29 0.49 15.01
C PRO A 123 -12.30 -0.36 16.29
N ILE A 124 -13.12 0.03 17.28
CA ILE A 124 -13.40 -0.72 18.51
C ILE A 124 -14.83 -1.28 18.40
N VAL A 125 -14.94 -2.58 18.12
CA VAL A 125 -16.22 -3.29 17.96
C VAL A 125 -16.35 -4.36 19.03
N ASN A 126 -17.43 -4.31 19.81
CA ASN A 126 -17.72 -5.32 20.83
C ASN A 126 -18.37 -6.58 20.23
N GLU A 127 -19.21 -6.42 19.21
CA GLU A 127 -19.97 -7.52 18.59
C GLU A 127 -19.90 -7.42 17.07
N PRO A 128 -18.85 -7.98 16.43
CA PRO A 128 -18.78 -8.03 14.97
C PRO A 128 -19.86 -8.95 14.39
N HIS A 129 -20.22 -8.72 13.12
CA HIS A 129 -21.33 -9.44 12.46
C HIS A 129 -21.00 -10.08 11.09
N ARG A 130 -19.80 -9.86 10.53
CA ARG A 130 -19.40 -10.43 9.23
C ARG A 130 -18.59 -11.72 9.40
N PRO A 131 -19.16 -12.92 9.25
CA PRO A 131 -18.42 -14.16 9.36
C PRO A 131 -17.46 -14.33 8.18
N CYS A 132 -16.28 -14.91 8.43
CA CYS A 132 -15.42 -15.37 7.34
C CYS A 132 -15.94 -16.67 6.74
N THR A 133 -15.59 -16.92 5.47
CA THR A 133 -16.06 -18.10 4.74
C THR A 133 -14.97 -19.15 4.62
N LEU A 134 -15.37 -20.41 4.78
CA LEU A 134 -14.52 -21.59 4.60
C LEU A 134 -14.80 -22.19 3.22
N LEU A 135 -13.76 -22.34 2.41
CA LEU A 135 -13.88 -22.81 1.03
C LEU A 135 -13.03 -24.05 0.76
N TRP A 136 -13.51 -24.84 -0.21
CA TRP A 136 -12.83 -25.98 -0.80
C TRP A 136 -12.59 -25.75 -2.30
N ASP A 137 -11.35 -25.99 -2.73
CA ASP A 137 -10.94 -26.02 -4.14
C ASP A 137 -10.94 -27.46 -4.66
N HIS A 138 -11.81 -27.74 -5.64
CA HIS A 138 -11.94 -29.06 -6.26
C HIS A 138 -10.71 -29.48 -7.08
N ASN A 139 -9.91 -28.52 -7.52
CA ASN A 139 -8.77 -28.75 -8.39
C ASN A 139 -7.45 -28.87 -7.60
N SER A 140 -7.50 -28.70 -6.29
CA SER A 140 -6.31 -28.76 -5.45
C SER A 140 -5.86 -30.22 -5.25
N PRO A 141 -4.61 -30.58 -5.59
CA PRO A 141 -4.08 -31.92 -5.36
C PRO A 141 -3.78 -32.18 -3.87
N THR A 142 -3.75 -31.14 -3.04
CA THR A 142 -3.47 -31.22 -1.60
C THR A 142 -4.71 -30.92 -0.79
N GLU A 143 -4.93 -31.69 0.28
CA GLU A 143 -5.99 -31.43 1.25
C GLU A 143 -5.72 -30.13 2.01
N LYS A 144 -6.62 -29.16 1.85
CA LYS A 144 -6.54 -27.85 2.50
C LYS A 144 -7.92 -27.22 2.60
N VAL A 145 -8.11 -26.42 3.65
CA VAL A 145 -9.23 -25.47 3.75
C VAL A 145 -8.71 -24.10 3.35
N MET A 146 -9.47 -23.38 2.54
CA MET A 146 -9.22 -21.98 2.25
C MET A 146 -10.11 -21.10 3.14
N ILE A 147 -9.55 -20.03 3.70
CA ILE A 147 -10.27 -19.07 4.52
C ILE A 147 -10.28 -17.74 3.79
N GLN A 148 -11.48 -17.25 3.49
CA GLN A 148 -11.71 -15.91 2.95
C GLN A 148 -12.26 -15.04 4.09
N LEU A 149 -11.44 -14.10 4.58
CA LEU A 149 -11.76 -13.24 5.73
C LEU A 149 -12.99 -12.36 5.49
N SER A 150 -13.16 -11.88 4.26
CA SER A 150 -14.37 -11.22 3.77
C SER A 150 -14.51 -11.40 2.27
N GLU A 151 -15.70 -11.12 1.74
CA GLU A 151 -16.00 -11.27 0.32
C GLU A 151 -15.10 -10.44 -0.61
N HIS A 152 -14.41 -9.42 -0.07
CA HIS A 152 -13.52 -8.55 -0.83
C HIS A 152 -12.11 -9.14 -1.03
N PHE A 153 -11.69 -10.15 -0.27
CA PHE A 153 -10.38 -10.78 -0.48
C PHE A 153 -10.39 -11.66 -1.72
N PRO A 154 -9.51 -11.43 -2.71
CA PRO A 154 -9.38 -12.28 -3.88
C PRO A 154 -8.65 -13.61 -3.55
N PRO A 155 -8.79 -14.66 -4.38
CA PRO A 155 -8.23 -15.99 -4.14
C PRO A 155 -6.72 -16.01 -3.85
N LEU A 156 -5.94 -15.12 -4.45
CA LEU A 156 -4.51 -15.00 -4.20
C LEU A 156 -4.17 -14.77 -2.71
N LEU A 157 -5.08 -14.12 -1.98
CA LEU A 157 -4.94 -13.69 -0.58
C LEU A 157 -5.78 -14.53 0.40
N TRP A 158 -6.44 -15.59 -0.06
CA TRP A 158 -7.10 -16.52 0.85
C TRP A 158 -6.08 -17.34 1.63
N HIS A 159 -6.28 -17.46 2.95
CA HIS A 159 -5.41 -18.30 3.76
C HIS A 159 -5.63 -19.75 3.38
N THR A 160 -4.55 -20.51 3.23
CA THR A 160 -4.63 -21.97 3.00
C THR A 160 -4.08 -22.70 4.21
N VAL A 161 -4.92 -23.49 4.88
CA VAL A 161 -4.53 -24.21 6.09
C VAL A 161 -4.82 -25.70 6.01
N LYS A 162 -4.18 -26.46 6.89
CA LYS A 162 -4.50 -27.88 7.08
C LYS A 162 -5.97 -28.02 7.48
N PRO A 163 -6.69 -29.04 6.98
CA PRO A 163 -8.12 -29.23 7.21
C PRO A 163 -8.40 -29.78 8.62
N THR A 164 -7.94 -29.09 9.67
CA THR A 164 -8.13 -29.50 11.05
C THR A 164 -8.62 -28.34 11.90
N LEU A 165 -9.46 -28.64 12.90
CA LEU A 165 -10.01 -27.63 13.80
C LEU A 165 -8.91 -26.86 14.55
N GLY A 166 -7.85 -27.56 14.96
CA GLY A 166 -6.70 -26.94 15.63
C GLY A 166 -5.92 -25.98 14.75
N ALA A 167 -5.86 -26.21 13.42
CA ALA A 167 -5.23 -25.27 12.50
C ALA A 167 -6.08 -24.01 12.31
N LEU A 168 -7.40 -24.16 12.17
CA LEU A 168 -8.34 -23.04 12.08
C LEU A 168 -8.30 -22.18 13.36
N LYS A 169 -8.42 -22.80 14.54
CA LYS A 169 -8.37 -22.09 15.83
C LYS A 169 -7.08 -21.28 15.99
N LYS A 170 -5.93 -21.80 15.55
CA LYS A 170 -4.64 -21.08 15.62
C LYS A 170 -4.58 -19.84 14.73
N VAL A 171 -5.27 -19.85 13.58
CA VAL A 171 -5.35 -18.65 12.72
C VAL A 171 -6.20 -17.60 13.42
N PHE A 172 -7.41 -17.97 13.84
CA PHE A 172 -8.34 -17.03 14.44
C PHE A 172 -7.91 -16.53 15.81
N SER A 173 -7.16 -17.33 16.59
CA SER A 173 -6.61 -16.89 17.86
C SER A 173 -5.66 -15.70 17.68
N GLU A 174 -4.84 -15.69 16.64
CA GLU A 174 -3.91 -14.57 16.39
C GLU A 174 -4.66 -13.29 15.99
N PHE A 175 -5.77 -13.39 15.25
CA PHE A 175 -6.64 -12.23 14.99
C PHE A 175 -7.31 -11.72 16.27
N LEU A 176 -7.79 -12.63 17.12
CA LEU A 176 -8.42 -12.29 18.39
C LEU A 176 -7.43 -11.64 19.37
N ASP A 177 -6.21 -12.15 19.45
CA ASP A 177 -5.16 -11.60 20.33
C ASP A 177 -4.84 -10.15 19.94
N VAL A 178 -4.67 -9.88 18.64
CA VAL A 178 -4.41 -8.52 18.14
C VAL A 178 -5.60 -7.59 18.34
N ASP A 179 -6.83 -8.07 18.11
CA ASP A 179 -8.04 -7.28 18.34
C ASP A 179 -8.21 -6.95 19.84
N ALA A 180 -7.97 -7.90 20.74
CA ALA A 180 -8.02 -7.68 22.18
C ALA A 180 -6.97 -6.68 22.67
N GLU A 181 -5.73 -6.76 22.15
CA GLU A 181 -4.69 -5.77 22.44
C GLU A 181 -5.07 -4.37 21.93
N HIS A 182 -5.63 -4.30 20.72
CA HIS A 182 -6.12 -3.06 20.14
C HIS A 182 -7.26 -2.45 20.98
N MET A 183 -8.26 -3.24 21.34
CA MET A 183 -9.37 -2.83 22.20
C MET A 183 -8.85 -2.30 23.53
N LYS A 184 -7.95 -3.04 24.20
CA LYS A 184 -7.38 -2.63 25.49
C LYS A 184 -6.66 -1.28 25.41
N LYS A 185 -5.92 -1.02 24.32
CA LYS A 185 -5.17 0.24 24.15
C LYS A 185 -6.10 1.41 23.82
N TYR A 186 -7.06 1.22 22.92
CA TYR A 186 -7.78 2.33 22.29
C TYR A 186 -9.20 2.56 22.80
N LEU A 187 -9.85 1.58 23.44
CA LEU A 187 -11.20 1.75 24.00
C LEU A 187 -11.31 3.01 24.89
N PRO A 188 -10.38 3.31 25.81
CA PRO A 188 -10.49 4.51 26.65
C PRO A 188 -10.51 5.81 25.84
N TYR A 189 -9.76 5.87 24.73
CA TYR A 189 -9.73 7.04 23.85
C TYR A 189 -11.07 7.24 23.15
N TYR A 190 -11.64 6.18 22.57
CA TYR A 190 -12.92 6.23 21.89
C TYR A 190 -14.07 6.57 22.86
N GLU A 191 -14.06 6.00 24.07
CA GLU A 191 -15.05 6.33 25.12
C GLU A 191 -14.95 7.81 25.55
N GLN A 192 -13.73 8.34 25.73
CA GLN A 192 -13.53 9.75 26.08
C GLN A 192 -14.01 10.69 24.98
N LEU A 193 -13.70 10.37 23.72
CA LEU A 193 -14.14 11.16 22.59
C LEU A 193 -15.67 11.12 22.46
N GLN A 194 -16.27 9.94 22.60
CA GLN A 194 -17.72 9.79 22.62
C GLN A 194 -18.35 10.66 23.71
N ASN A 195 -17.87 10.56 24.95
CA ASN A 195 -18.38 11.35 26.08
C ASN A 195 -18.24 12.87 25.84
N ARG A 196 -17.14 13.30 25.22
CA ARG A 196 -16.92 14.71 24.85
C ARG A 196 -17.96 15.19 23.83
N LEU A 197 -18.22 14.38 22.79
CA LEU A 197 -19.20 14.69 21.76
C LEU A 197 -20.62 14.74 22.34
N GLU A 198 -21.01 13.77 23.16
CA GLU A 198 -22.31 13.78 23.86
C GLU A 198 -22.48 15.04 24.71
N THR A 199 -21.43 15.44 25.44
CA THR A 199 -21.47 16.63 26.30
C THR A 199 -21.60 17.93 25.50
N GLN A 200 -20.86 18.06 24.39
CA GLN A 200 -20.92 19.24 23.53
C GLN A 200 -22.28 19.39 22.84
N MET A 201 -22.92 18.27 22.49
CA MET A 201 -24.21 18.26 21.81
C MET A 201 -25.40 18.33 22.77
N ASN A 202 -25.18 18.13 24.07
CA ASN A 202 -26.24 17.99 25.08
C ASN A 202 -27.27 16.89 24.71
N GLU A 203 -26.81 15.85 24.01
CA GLU A 203 -27.58 14.69 23.56
C GLU A 203 -26.87 13.40 23.98
N LYS A 204 -27.63 12.39 24.43
CA LYS A 204 -27.08 11.07 24.77
C LYS A 204 -27.20 10.12 23.60
N LEU A 205 -26.11 9.45 23.23
CA LEU A 205 -26.01 8.55 22.07
C LEU A 205 -26.94 7.33 22.13
N THR A 206 -27.42 6.96 23.31
CA THR A 206 -28.30 5.79 23.50
C THR A 206 -29.68 5.89 22.83
N GLY A 207 -29.96 6.89 21.98
CA GLY A 207 -31.22 6.92 21.23
C GLY A 207 -31.41 7.93 20.09
N THR A 208 -30.59 8.97 19.92
CA THR A 208 -30.89 10.07 18.95
C THR A 208 -29.89 10.28 17.81
N LEU A 209 -28.62 9.88 17.96
CA LEU A 209 -27.59 10.17 16.95
C LEU A 209 -27.35 8.97 16.02
N SER A 210 -27.45 9.22 14.71
CA SER A 210 -27.10 8.24 13.68
C SER A 210 -25.60 7.88 13.76
N PRO A 211 -25.21 6.60 13.57
CA PRO A 211 -23.81 6.18 13.45
C PRO A 211 -23.00 7.00 12.44
N THR A 212 -23.65 7.45 11.36
CA THR A 212 -23.03 8.32 10.34
C THR A 212 -22.67 9.68 10.90
N HIS A 213 -23.56 10.29 11.71
CA HIS A 213 -23.29 11.60 12.31
C HIS A 213 -22.11 11.54 13.29
N MET A 214 -21.99 10.44 14.05
CA MET A 214 -20.85 10.22 14.94
C MET A 214 -19.55 10.06 14.18
N LYS A 215 -19.57 9.32 13.08
CA LYS A 215 -18.41 9.18 12.20
C LYS A 215 -17.96 10.53 11.63
N ASP A 216 -18.90 11.36 11.17
CA ASP A 216 -18.58 12.69 10.64
C ASP A 216 -17.93 13.58 11.72
N LYS A 217 -18.47 13.56 12.94
CA LYS A 217 -17.89 14.30 14.08
C LYS A 217 -16.52 13.79 14.51
N PHE A 218 -16.33 12.47 14.48
CA PHE A 218 -15.02 11.87 14.70
C PHE A 218 -14.01 12.35 13.64
N ILE A 219 -14.39 12.36 12.36
CA ILE A 219 -13.55 12.86 11.27
C ILE A 219 -13.21 14.34 11.46
N GLU A 220 -14.14 15.17 11.92
CA GLU A 220 -13.88 16.58 12.27
C GLU A 220 -12.85 16.71 13.40
N ASP A 221 -12.92 15.88 14.45
CA ASP A 221 -11.92 15.87 15.54
C ASP A 221 -10.54 15.43 15.01
N MET A 222 -10.48 14.49 14.06
CA MET A 222 -9.22 14.02 13.49
C MET A 222 -8.50 15.07 12.65
N ARG A 223 -9.22 16.08 12.15
CA ARG A 223 -8.63 17.26 11.51
C ARG A 223 -8.00 18.23 12.52
N ARG A 224 -8.30 18.13 13.81
CA ARG A 224 -7.68 18.96 14.86
C ARG A 224 -6.61 18.22 15.65
N ARG A 225 -6.31 16.97 15.25
CA ARG A 225 -5.35 16.14 15.97
C ARG A 225 -3.93 16.52 15.57
N ASP A 226 -3.09 16.79 16.58
CA ASP A 226 -1.65 16.97 16.40
C ASP A 226 -1.01 15.66 15.89
N PRO A 227 -0.34 15.67 14.72
CA PRO A 227 0.36 14.51 14.17
C PRO A 227 1.32 13.84 15.15
N ARG A 228 1.92 14.58 16.09
CA ARG A 228 2.86 14.05 17.11
C ARG A 228 2.20 13.10 18.10
N THR A 229 0.87 13.09 18.16
CA THR A 229 0.09 12.20 19.03
C THR A 229 -0.22 10.85 18.37
N VAL A 230 0.19 10.63 17.12
CA VAL A 230 0.06 9.35 16.44
C VAL A 230 1.24 8.48 16.84
N GLU A 231 0.98 7.50 17.70
CA GLU A 231 1.98 6.53 18.15
C GLU A 231 2.00 5.29 17.25
N LEU A 232 3.20 4.73 17.06
CA LEU A 232 3.37 3.41 16.47
C LEU A 232 3.02 2.35 17.51
N ASP A 233 2.25 1.35 17.10
CA ASP A 233 1.78 0.29 17.99
C ASP A 233 2.73 -0.91 18.02
N TYR A 234 3.48 -1.10 16.95
CA TYR A 234 4.25 -2.32 16.72
C TYR A 234 5.73 -2.03 16.46
N ALA A 235 6.57 -3.04 16.63
CA ALA A 235 8.00 -2.93 16.38
C ALA A 235 8.38 -3.08 14.90
N LYS A 236 7.48 -3.62 14.06
CA LYS A 236 7.78 -3.85 12.64
C LYS A 236 7.24 -2.72 11.80
N GLU A 237 8.09 -2.21 10.94
CA GLU A 237 7.79 -1.14 10.00
C GLU A 237 8.27 -1.53 8.61
N HIS A 238 7.53 -1.09 7.60
CA HIS A 238 7.92 -1.23 6.20
C HIS A 238 7.34 -0.07 5.39
N SER A 239 8.20 0.62 4.66
CA SER A 239 7.81 1.78 3.86
C SER A 239 7.74 1.41 2.38
N ILE A 240 6.69 1.89 1.70
CA ILE A 240 6.47 1.69 0.28
C ILE A 240 6.16 3.02 -0.41
N PHE A 241 6.55 3.13 -1.68
CA PHE A 241 6.15 4.19 -2.58
C PHE A 241 4.93 3.74 -3.39
N LEU A 242 3.93 4.62 -3.52
CA LEU A 242 2.63 4.35 -4.14
C LEU A 242 2.42 5.12 -5.45
N GLY A 243 3.49 5.67 -6.03
CA GLY A 243 3.38 6.53 -7.19
C GLY A 243 3.05 7.98 -6.83
N THR A 244 2.59 8.71 -7.84
CA THR A 244 2.26 10.13 -7.74
C THR A 244 0.75 10.36 -7.75
N SER A 245 0.30 11.42 -7.08
CA SER A 245 -1.10 11.84 -7.03
C SER A 245 -1.22 13.32 -7.39
N PRO A 246 -2.31 13.77 -8.04
CA PRO A 246 -2.56 15.19 -8.22
C PRO A 246 -2.79 15.93 -6.90
N HIS A 247 -3.34 15.25 -5.88
CA HIS A 247 -3.60 15.86 -4.57
C HIS A 247 -3.65 14.81 -3.45
N PHE A 248 -3.14 15.14 -2.26
CA PHE A 248 -3.03 14.20 -1.14
C PHE A 248 -4.40 13.70 -0.67
N ARG A 249 -5.38 14.60 -0.63
CA ARG A 249 -6.79 14.31 -0.34
C ARG A 249 -7.37 13.16 -1.18
N VAL A 250 -6.92 12.98 -2.42
CA VAL A 250 -7.41 11.87 -3.26
C VAL A 250 -7.04 10.53 -2.61
N THR A 251 -5.84 10.41 -2.05
CA THR A 251 -5.41 9.22 -1.30
C THR A 251 -6.26 9.01 -0.05
N GLU A 252 -6.53 10.08 0.71
CA GLU A 252 -7.37 10.02 1.92
C GLU A 252 -8.80 9.55 1.58
N ASP A 253 -9.41 10.15 0.56
CA ASP A 253 -10.76 9.79 0.11
C ASP A 253 -10.83 8.35 -0.41
N GLN A 254 -9.80 7.88 -1.12
CA GLN A 254 -9.73 6.50 -1.58
C GLN A 254 -9.72 5.51 -0.41
N LEU A 255 -8.96 5.79 0.65
CA LEU A 255 -8.89 4.91 1.82
C LEU A 255 -10.17 4.95 2.65
N MET A 256 -10.70 6.15 2.92
CA MET A 256 -11.92 6.29 3.74
C MET A 256 -13.17 5.71 3.06
N LYS A 257 -13.31 5.91 1.74
CA LYS A 257 -14.58 5.67 1.04
C LYS A 257 -14.57 4.39 0.19
N LYS A 258 -13.41 3.98 -0.32
CA LYS A 258 -13.32 2.95 -1.37
C LYS A 258 -12.50 1.73 -0.99
N ASN A 259 -11.72 1.77 0.09
CA ASN A 259 -10.88 0.64 0.48
C ASN A 259 -11.63 -0.30 1.45
N PRO A 260 -11.86 -1.57 1.09
CA PRO A 260 -12.59 -2.51 1.96
C PRO A 260 -11.76 -3.07 3.12
N PHE A 261 -10.45 -2.84 3.14
CA PHE A 261 -9.53 -3.44 4.10
C PHE A 261 -9.08 -2.46 5.19
N VAL A 262 -9.52 -1.21 5.10
CA VAL A 262 -9.16 -0.11 5.99
C VAL A 262 -10.43 0.44 6.62
N PHE A 263 -10.41 0.69 7.93
CA PHE A 263 -11.53 1.35 8.59
C PHE A 263 -11.74 2.73 7.98
N GLY A 264 -13.00 3.08 7.69
CA GLY A 264 -13.38 4.43 7.25
C GLY A 264 -13.24 5.50 8.35
N TRP A 265 -12.61 5.16 9.47
CA TRP A 265 -12.35 5.98 10.64
C TRP A 265 -10.85 6.32 10.68
N PRO A 266 -10.42 7.45 10.10
CA PRO A 266 -9.01 7.83 10.07
C PRO A 266 -8.49 8.10 11.47
N MET A 267 -7.18 7.97 11.68
CA MET A 267 -6.52 8.39 12.92
C MET A 267 -5.92 9.78 12.83
N LEU A 268 -5.67 10.24 11.62
CA LEU A 268 -5.15 11.55 11.28
C LEU A 268 -5.53 11.83 9.83
N LEU A 269 -5.91 13.06 9.53
CA LEU A 269 -6.07 13.56 8.17
C LEU A 269 -5.22 14.82 8.00
N SER A 270 -4.77 15.05 6.77
CA SER A 270 -4.08 16.26 6.36
C SER A 270 -5.04 17.31 5.83
N ASP A 271 -6.10 16.91 5.09
CA ASP A 271 -7.07 17.85 4.52
C ASP A 271 -7.87 18.58 5.62
N GLY A 272 -7.67 19.89 5.69
CA GLY A 272 -8.27 20.77 6.70
C GLY A 272 -7.69 20.59 8.09
N ASN A 273 -6.47 20.03 8.22
CA ASN A 273 -5.81 19.89 9.51
C ASN A 273 -4.96 21.09 9.89
N GLU A 274 -5.28 21.73 11.01
CA GLU A 274 -4.68 22.99 11.47
C GLU A 274 -3.17 22.91 11.74
N HIS A 275 -2.64 21.72 12.03
CA HIS A 275 -1.21 21.51 12.27
C HIS A 275 -0.43 21.20 10.99
N LEU A 276 -1.12 20.79 9.92
CA LEU A 276 -0.50 20.34 8.69
C LEU A 276 -0.69 21.32 7.54
N GLU A 277 -1.81 22.05 7.49
CA GLU A 277 -2.24 22.89 6.35
C GLU A 277 -1.13 23.80 5.82
N ASP A 278 -0.43 24.51 6.70
CA ASP A 278 0.65 25.45 6.35
C ASP A 278 2.05 24.83 6.29
N THR A 279 2.16 23.50 6.38
CA THR A 279 3.44 22.80 6.33
C THR A 279 3.67 22.14 4.97
N PRO A 280 4.93 21.92 4.54
CA PRO A 280 5.21 21.15 3.33
C PRO A 280 4.95 19.64 3.51
N LEU A 281 4.67 19.19 4.74
CA LEU A 281 4.33 17.81 5.04
C LEU A 281 2.82 17.62 4.91
N ARG A 282 2.41 16.57 4.20
CA ARG A 282 1.04 16.06 4.25
C ARG A 282 1.10 14.66 4.84
N MET A 283 0.22 14.36 5.78
CA MET A 283 0.21 13.07 6.47
C MET A 283 -1.23 12.66 6.81
N ALA A 284 -1.54 11.38 6.60
CA ALA A 284 -2.76 10.77 7.07
C ALA A 284 -2.47 9.38 7.63
N ALA A 285 -3.23 8.96 8.63
CA ALA A 285 -3.02 7.68 9.30
C ALA A 285 -4.33 6.89 9.33
N PHE A 286 -4.27 5.60 9.01
CA PHE A 286 -5.42 4.72 8.95
C PHE A 286 -5.13 3.37 9.59
N ARG A 287 -6.19 2.67 10.01
CA ARG A 287 -6.10 1.34 10.61
C ARG A 287 -6.68 0.29 9.66
N THR A 288 -5.99 -0.83 9.46
CA THR A 288 -6.58 -1.96 8.74
C THR A 288 -7.62 -2.68 9.60
N VAL A 289 -8.64 -3.25 8.96
CA VAL A 289 -9.79 -3.86 9.62
C VAL A 289 -9.40 -5.13 10.40
N TYR A 290 -8.53 -5.97 9.80
CA TYR A 290 -8.31 -7.34 10.24
C TYR A 290 -7.07 -7.46 11.13
N SER A 291 -5.90 -7.02 10.64
CA SER A 291 -4.63 -7.13 11.37
C SER A 291 -4.33 -5.95 12.28
N LYS A 292 -5.21 -4.94 12.32
CA LYS A 292 -5.03 -3.67 13.05
C LYS A 292 -3.71 -2.97 12.74
N SER A 293 -3.13 -3.24 11.57
CA SER A 293 -1.94 -2.56 11.09
C SER A 293 -2.23 -1.07 10.92
N LEU A 294 -1.25 -0.24 11.24
CA LEU A 294 -1.29 1.20 11.04
C LEU A 294 -0.67 1.52 9.68
N LEU A 295 -1.40 2.25 8.84
CA LEU A 295 -0.98 2.73 7.55
C LEU A 295 -0.80 4.25 7.61
N MET A 296 0.44 4.72 7.63
CA MET A 296 0.77 6.14 7.67
C MET A 296 1.17 6.62 6.29
N PHE A 297 0.26 7.33 5.63
CA PHE A 297 0.49 7.95 4.34
C PHE A 297 1.16 9.29 4.53
N HIS A 298 2.16 9.60 3.71
CA HIS A 298 2.81 10.90 3.76
C HIS A 298 3.37 11.33 2.42
N THR A 299 3.49 12.64 2.24
CA THR A 299 4.28 13.27 1.19
C THR A 299 4.98 14.51 1.74
N ARG A 300 6.10 14.87 1.12
CA ARG A 300 6.93 16.02 1.50
C ARG A 300 7.16 16.90 0.28
N LEU A 301 6.43 18.01 0.23
CA LEU A 301 6.47 18.96 -0.87
C LEU A 301 7.79 19.74 -0.92
N ASP A 302 8.46 19.89 0.23
CA ASP A 302 9.77 20.52 0.35
C ASP A 302 10.91 19.67 -0.24
N LEU A 303 10.64 18.42 -0.63
CA LEU A 303 11.62 17.52 -1.23
C LEU A 303 11.65 17.57 -2.77
N GLN A 304 11.01 18.57 -3.38
CA GLN A 304 11.22 18.86 -4.80
C GLN A 304 12.71 19.09 -5.07
N VAL A 305 13.21 18.46 -6.15
CA VAL A 305 14.63 18.49 -6.53
C VAL A 305 14.91 19.52 -7.62
N ASP A 306 13.89 19.92 -8.38
CA ASP A 306 14.05 20.93 -9.42
C ASP A 306 13.97 22.34 -8.84
N HIS A 307 15.13 22.84 -8.47
CA HIS A 307 15.33 24.20 -7.97
C HIS A 307 14.87 25.30 -8.92
N ARG A 308 14.60 25.00 -10.20
CA ARG A 308 14.10 25.97 -11.17
C ARG A 308 12.63 26.28 -10.96
N GLN A 309 11.89 25.30 -10.42
CA GLN A 309 10.49 25.38 -10.06
C GLN A 309 10.30 25.84 -8.62
N THR A 310 11.29 25.65 -7.73
CA THR A 310 11.22 26.16 -6.36
C THR A 310 11.53 27.65 -6.34
N HIS A 311 10.54 28.46 -5.99
CA HIS A 311 10.69 29.90 -5.79
C HIS A 311 11.48 30.19 -4.52
N LEU A 312 12.48 31.07 -4.63
CA LEU A 312 13.20 31.57 -3.47
C LEU A 312 12.45 32.79 -2.88
N PRO A 313 12.61 33.10 -1.58
CA PRO A 313 11.99 34.28 -0.98
C PRO A 313 12.28 35.55 -1.81
N GLY A 314 11.24 36.13 -2.43
CA GLY A 314 11.34 37.29 -3.32
C GLY A 314 10.89 37.06 -4.78
N ASP A 315 10.54 35.84 -5.17
CA ASP A 315 9.98 35.54 -6.51
C ASP A 315 8.43 35.68 -6.53
N ASP A 316 7.88 36.51 -7.42
CA ASP A 316 6.42 36.78 -7.56
C ASP A 316 5.71 35.80 -8.52
N VAL A 317 5.92 34.49 -8.37
CA VAL A 317 5.34 33.47 -9.27
C VAL A 317 4.67 32.36 -8.47
N GLU A 318 3.50 31.91 -8.94
CA GLU A 318 2.77 30.78 -8.35
C GLU A 318 3.48 29.45 -8.65
N ASP A 319 3.78 28.67 -7.61
CA ASP A 319 4.38 27.34 -7.73
C ASP A 319 3.47 26.41 -8.57
N ILE A 320 4.00 25.85 -9.66
CA ILE A 320 3.30 24.82 -10.44
C ILE A 320 3.36 23.51 -9.63
N VAL A 321 2.23 23.10 -9.06
CA VAL A 321 2.14 21.83 -8.32
C VAL A 321 2.25 20.65 -9.29
N LEU A 322 3.46 20.09 -9.39
CA LEU A 322 3.71 18.76 -9.94
C LEU A 322 2.94 17.70 -9.13
N GLU A 323 2.65 16.56 -9.76
CA GLU A 323 2.08 15.42 -9.05
C GLU A 323 2.95 15.05 -7.83
N MET A 324 2.32 14.87 -6.67
CA MET A 324 3.02 14.65 -5.40
C MET A 324 3.29 13.16 -5.18
N PRO A 325 4.52 12.77 -4.79
CA PRO A 325 4.84 11.37 -4.52
C PRO A 325 4.18 10.93 -3.21
N ILE A 326 3.49 9.80 -3.24
CA ILE A 326 2.80 9.26 -2.06
C ILE A 326 3.61 8.09 -1.50
N PHE A 327 3.89 8.15 -0.21
CA PHE A 327 4.52 7.06 0.53
C PHE A 327 3.57 6.53 1.58
N CYS A 328 3.73 5.27 1.95
CA CYS A 328 3.05 4.68 3.08
C CYS A 328 4.06 3.93 3.95
N THR A 329 4.13 4.30 5.23
CA THR A 329 4.83 3.52 6.26
C THR A 329 3.81 2.64 6.95
N ILE A 330 4.01 1.33 6.82
CA ILE A 330 3.16 0.28 7.36
C ILE A 330 3.77 -0.17 8.70
N ASN A 331 3.05 0.02 9.79
CA ASN A 331 3.41 -0.49 11.12
C ASN A 331 2.47 -1.64 11.48
N TYR A 332 3.01 -2.84 11.70
CA TYR A 332 2.21 -4.08 11.76
C TYR A 332 2.68 -5.06 12.84
N PRO A 333 1.79 -5.90 13.39
CA PRO A 333 2.13 -6.82 14.48
C PRO A 333 3.10 -7.91 14.04
N THR A 334 3.93 -8.36 14.98
CA THR A 334 4.67 -9.62 14.81
C THR A 334 3.68 -10.76 14.74
N ASN A 335 3.64 -11.45 13.60
CA ASN A 335 2.65 -12.49 13.34
C ASN A 335 3.27 -13.69 12.63
N THR A 336 2.53 -14.79 12.65
CA THR A 336 2.85 -16.03 11.94
C THR A 336 1.75 -16.49 10.99
N ARG A 337 0.51 -16.03 11.19
CA ARG A 337 -0.70 -16.49 10.49
C ARG A 337 -1.57 -15.37 9.96
N LEU A 338 -1.50 -14.13 10.49
CA LEU A 338 -2.18 -12.96 9.88
C LEU A 338 -1.75 -12.70 8.43
N SER A 339 -0.51 -13.08 8.10
CA SER A 339 0.07 -13.08 6.74
C SER A 339 -0.35 -14.26 5.87
N GLY A 340 -1.16 -15.20 6.39
CA GLY A 340 -1.44 -16.49 5.76
C GLY A 340 -0.21 -17.41 5.65
N GLY A 341 0.86 -17.06 6.36
CA GLY A 341 2.15 -17.74 6.34
C GLY A 341 3.05 -17.31 5.19
N ARG A 342 4.37 -17.46 5.40
CA ARG A 342 5.41 -17.05 4.45
C ARG A 342 5.17 -17.48 2.98
N PRO A 343 4.69 -18.70 2.68
CA PRO A 343 4.45 -19.11 1.30
C PRO A 343 3.39 -18.27 0.57
N LEU A 344 2.38 -17.76 1.29
CA LEU A 344 1.33 -16.92 0.69
C LEU A 344 1.95 -15.59 0.24
N VAL A 345 2.66 -14.91 1.12
CA VAL A 345 3.30 -13.62 0.80
C VAL A 345 4.37 -13.79 -0.28
N GLN A 346 5.14 -14.88 -0.23
CA GLN A 346 6.10 -15.19 -1.29
C GLN A 346 5.43 -15.34 -2.66
N ARG A 347 4.29 -16.06 -2.74
CA ARG A 347 3.51 -16.19 -3.97
C ARG A 347 2.95 -14.84 -4.41
N PHE A 348 2.44 -14.04 -3.49
CA PHE A 348 1.94 -12.69 -3.79
C PHE A 348 3.04 -11.83 -4.43
N ASN A 349 4.20 -11.75 -3.80
CA ASN A 349 5.37 -11.03 -4.31
C ASN A 349 5.78 -11.48 -5.72
N GLN A 350 5.81 -12.78 -5.97
CA GLN A 350 6.13 -13.33 -7.29
C GLN A 350 5.10 -12.98 -8.37
N VAL A 351 3.81 -13.07 -8.03
CA VAL A 351 2.71 -12.85 -8.98
C VAL A 351 2.52 -11.36 -9.27
N MET A 352 2.66 -10.52 -8.24
CA MET A 352 2.43 -9.08 -8.32
C MET A 352 3.69 -8.30 -8.69
N GLY A 353 4.88 -8.91 -8.58
CA GLY A 353 6.15 -8.25 -8.84
C GLY A 353 6.55 -7.28 -7.74
N THR A 354 6.22 -7.62 -6.49
CA THR A 354 6.51 -6.81 -5.29
C THR A 354 7.50 -7.54 -4.38
N SER A 355 7.97 -6.87 -3.33
CA SER A 355 8.92 -7.45 -2.37
C SER A 355 8.59 -7.12 -0.92
N TYR A 356 7.32 -7.31 -0.54
CA TYR A 356 6.88 -7.21 0.85
C TYR A 356 7.61 -8.21 1.76
N PRO A 357 7.86 -7.86 3.05
CA PRO A 357 8.27 -8.80 4.08
C PRO A 357 7.35 -10.03 4.13
N LEU A 358 7.90 -11.22 4.34
CA LEU A 358 7.15 -12.49 4.23
C LEU A 358 6.12 -12.71 5.35
N ASP A 359 6.09 -11.83 6.32
CA ASP A 359 5.17 -11.76 7.44
C ASP A 359 4.21 -10.56 7.33
N MET A 360 4.16 -9.89 6.18
CA MET A 360 3.20 -8.82 5.91
C MET A 360 1.75 -9.35 5.98
N PRO A 361 0.87 -8.76 6.82
CA PRO A 361 -0.52 -9.20 6.93
C PRO A 361 -1.29 -9.13 5.61
N VAL A 362 -2.22 -10.07 5.39
CA VAL A 362 -2.90 -10.19 4.09
C VAL A 362 -3.80 -9.00 3.75
N ASP A 363 -4.33 -8.31 4.74
CA ASP A 363 -5.21 -7.14 4.56
C ASP A 363 -4.40 -5.91 4.10
N VAL A 364 -3.16 -5.78 4.57
CA VAL A 364 -2.21 -4.78 4.04
C VAL A 364 -1.88 -5.11 2.58
N LEU A 365 -1.58 -6.36 2.25
CA LEU A 365 -1.36 -6.77 0.85
C LEU A 365 -2.60 -6.48 -0.01
N ALA A 366 -3.80 -6.76 0.52
CA ALA A 366 -5.06 -6.52 -0.18
C ALA A 366 -5.32 -5.02 -0.41
N THR A 367 -4.95 -4.17 0.55
CA THR A 367 -5.09 -2.71 0.50
C THR A 367 -4.42 -2.15 -0.75
N PHE A 368 -3.23 -2.64 -1.06
CA PHE A 368 -2.39 -2.14 -2.15
C PHE A 368 -2.41 -3.03 -3.40
N ALA A 369 -3.16 -4.13 -3.40
CA ALA A 369 -3.20 -5.08 -4.51
C ALA A 369 -3.76 -4.51 -5.83
N ARG A 370 -4.50 -3.39 -5.76
CA ARG A 370 -5.02 -2.69 -6.94
C ARG A 370 -3.98 -1.80 -7.63
N ASP A 371 -2.96 -1.40 -6.89
CA ASP A 371 -2.03 -0.37 -7.32
C ASP A 371 -0.82 -0.99 -8.01
N ASN A 372 -0.62 -0.65 -9.29
CA ASN A 372 0.52 -1.13 -10.06
C ASN A 372 1.78 -0.27 -9.82
N ALA A 373 1.67 0.84 -9.09
CA ALA A 373 2.76 1.75 -8.80
C ALA A 373 3.49 1.43 -7.48
N VAL A 374 3.04 0.41 -6.74
CA VAL A 374 3.68 -0.03 -5.49
C VAL A 374 5.12 -0.43 -5.75
N LYS A 375 6.05 0.26 -5.10
CA LYS A 375 7.48 -0.03 -5.14
C LYS A 375 8.04 0.02 -3.72
N SER A 376 8.80 -1.01 -3.34
CA SER A 376 9.63 -0.98 -2.15
C SER A 376 11.06 -0.55 -2.51
N GLU A 377 11.98 -0.62 -1.55
CA GLU A 377 13.41 -0.37 -1.76
C GLU A 377 13.99 -1.15 -2.96
N LYS A 378 13.57 -2.40 -3.18
CA LYS A 378 14.15 -3.25 -4.22
C LYS A 378 13.74 -2.79 -5.61
N GLU A 379 12.44 -2.54 -5.82
CA GLU A 379 11.93 -2.07 -7.10
C GLU A 379 12.46 -0.67 -7.42
N LEU A 380 12.55 0.22 -6.42
CA LEU A 380 13.15 1.54 -6.59
C LEU A 380 14.65 1.47 -6.93
N LEU A 381 15.39 0.53 -6.34
CA LEU A 381 16.81 0.33 -6.65
C LEU A 381 17.02 -0.22 -8.08
N GLU A 382 16.16 -1.14 -8.52
CA GLU A 382 16.16 -1.64 -9.89
C GLU A 382 15.83 -0.51 -10.90
N GLU A 383 14.87 0.35 -10.57
CA GLU A 383 14.53 1.53 -11.35
C GLU A 383 15.69 2.54 -11.40
N LEU A 384 16.35 2.82 -10.27
CA LEU A 384 17.52 3.70 -10.22
C LEU A 384 18.64 3.20 -11.13
N LYS A 385 18.93 1.89 -11.10
CA LYS A 385 19.92 1.25 -11.98
C LYS A 385 19.54 1.38 -13.46
N PHE A 386 18.27 1.17 -13.77
CA PHE A 386 17.75 1.34 -15.13
C PHE A 386 17.90 2.78 -15.61
N LEU A 387 17.47 3.76 -14.81
CA LEU A 387 17.55 5.18 -15.12
C LEU A 387 19.00 5.64 -15.29
N THR A 388 19.92 5.10 -14.48
CA THR A 388 21.37 5.37 -14.62
C THR A 388 21.90 4.90 -15.96
N ALA A 389 21.57 3.66 -16.36
CA ALA A 389 21.98 3.14 -17.66
C ALA A 389 21.32 3.88 -18.83
N ALA A 390 20.08 4.37 -18.65
CA ALA A 390 19.37 5.14 -19.66
C ALA A 390 19.96 6.55 -19.84
N ALA A 391 20.28 7.23 -18.74
CA ALA A 391 20.90 8.56 -18.74
C ALA A 391 22.28 8.57 -19.44
N GLN A 392 23.02 7.46 -19.38
CA GLN A 392 24.31 7.30 -20.06
C GLN A 392 24.19 7.04 -21.58
N LYS A 393 23.07 6.47 -22.04
CA LYS A 393 22.92 5.97 -23.42
C LYS A 393 22.19 6.93 -24.37
N ALA A 394 21.36 7.83 -23.84
CA ALA A 394 20.55 8.72 -24.66
C ALA A 394 20.98 10.18 -24.46
N PRO A 395 21.52 10.89 -25.48
CA PRO A 395 21.47 12.34 -25.45
C PRO A 395 19.99 12.75 -25.37
N GLU A 396 19.64 13.66 -24.45
CA GLU A 396 18.26 14.11 -24.23
C GLU A 396 17.69 14.72 -25.51
N LEU A 397 17.09 13.90 -26.37
CA LEU A 397 16.31 14.34 -27.52
C LEU A 397 15.03 14.96 -26.98
N GLU A 398 14.88 16.27 -27.18
CA GLU A 398 13.66 17.05 -26.98
C GLU A 398 12.46 16.37 -27.65
N ARG A 399 11.79 15.49 -26.92
CA ARG A 399 10.46 15.02 -27.23
C ARG A 399 9.53 15.59 -26.17
N VAL A 400 9.07 16.83 -26.34
CA VAL A 400 7.67 17.25 -26.16
C VAL A 400 7.51 18.70 -26.68
N PHE A 401 6.86 18.90 -27.82
CA PHE A 401 6.61 20.22 -28.43
C PHE A 401 5.45 21.02 -27.78
N ARG A 402 4.94 20.63 -26.60
CA ARG A 402 3.72 21.21 -26.00
C ARG A 402 3.67 21.28 -24.46
N ILE A 403 4.78 21.07 -23.77
CA ILE A 403 4.87 21.17 -22.31
C ILE A 403 5.89 22.28 -22.01
N SER A 404 5.56 23.20 -21.07
CA SER A 404 6.46 24.30 -20.70
C SER A 404 7.78 23.77 -20.15
N GLU A 405 8.88 24.52 -20.30
CA GLU A 405 10.21 24.08 -19.83
C GLU A 405 10.22 23.67 -18.35
N ASP A 406 9.34 24.29 -17.56
CA ASP A 406 9.17 24.07 -16.12
C ASP A 406 8.36 22.82 -15.78
N GLN A 407 7.86 22.06 -16.75
CA GLN A 407 7.24 20.74 -16.53
C GLN A 407 8.13 19.60 -17.06
N LEU A 408 9.35 19.91 -17.52
CA LEU A 408 10.24 18.96 -18.18
C LEU A 408 11.10 18.13 -17.22
N SER A 409 11.43 18.60 -16.02
CA SER A 409 12.45 17.94 -15.19
C SER A 409 12.04 16.56 -14.69
N SER A 410 10.85 16.40 -14.11
CA SER A 410 10.29 15.10 -13.69
C SER A 410 10.04 14.13 -14.85
N ASN A 411 9.93 14.66 -16.08
CA ASN A 411 9.72 13.87 -17.30
C ASN A 411 11.03 13.52 -18.03
N LYS A 412 12.15 14.13 -17.63
CA LYS A 412 13.49 13.81 -18.13
C LYS A 412 14.10 12.66 -17.32
N ILE A 413 14.87 11.81 -17.99
CA ILE A 413 15.52 10.64 -17.37
C ILE A 413 16.38 11.06 -16.17
N VAL A 414 17.08 12.19 -16.27
CA VAL A 414 17.93 12.71 -15.18
C VAL A 414 17.11 13.20 -13.98
N GLY A 415 15.96 13.83 -14.20
CA GLY A 415 15.10 14.25 -13.08
C GLY A 415 14.39 13.06 -12.44
N GLN A 416 13.91 12.08 -13.22
CA GLN A 416 13.40 10.82 -12.68
C GLN A 416 14.46 10.13 -11.81
N LEU A 417 15.71 10.07 -12.27
CA LEU A 417 16.83 9.54 -11.49
C LEU A 417 17.00 10.28 -10.16
N ALA A 418 16.95 11.61 -10.17
CA ALA A 418 17.06 12.43 -8.97
C ALA A 418 15.89 12.20 -7.99
N TYR A 419 14.64 12.11 -8.48
CA TYR A 419 13.50 11.80 -7.64
C TYR A 419 13.60 10.39 -7.05
N THR A 420 14.00 9.38 -7.83
CA THR A 420 14.19 8.01 -7.33
C THR A 420 15.24 7.93 -6.20
N ILE A 421 16.29 8.76 -6.24
CA ILE A 421 17.25 8.89 -5.12
C ILE A 421 16.53 9.36 -3.85
N VAL A 422 15.72 10.42 -3.92
CA VAL A 422 14.96 10.90 -2.76
C VAL A 422 13.95 9.85 -2.28
N TYR A 423 13.30 9.13 -3.21
CA TYR A 423 12.32 8.11 -2.86
C TYR A 423 12.96 6.95 -2.10
N LEU A 424 14.18 6.52 -2.48
CA LEU A 424 14.94 5.51 -1.74
C LEU A 424 15.26 5.93 -0.31
N ALA A 425 15.56 7.21 -0.08
CA ALA A 425 15.75 7.73 1.28
C ALA A 425 14.43 7.71 2.06
N LEU A 426 13.31 8.11 1.45
CA LEU A 426 11.99 8.15 2.09
C LEU A 426 11.41 6.76 2.41
N VAL A 427 11.77 5.73 1.66
CA VAL A 427 11.42 4.34 2.01
C VAL A 427 12.42 3.70 2.99
N ASN A 428 13.29 4.51 3.61
CA ASN A 428 14.27 4.09 4.61
C ASN A 428 15.23 3.00 4.11
N TYR A 429 15.73 3.11 2.87
CA TYR A 429 16.65 2.13 2.31
C TYR A 429 17.94 2.01 3.17
N PRO A 430 18.24 0.85 3.80
CA PRO A 430 19.29 0.75 4.81
C PRO A 430 20.71 1.04 4.31
N ARG A 431 20.97 0.84 3.02
CA ARG A 431 22.29 1.03 2.39
C ARG A 431 22.32 2.28 1.50
N PHE A 432 21.52 3.29 1.85
CA PHE A 432 21.42 4.54 1.09
C PHE A 432 22.79 5.20 0.90
N VAL A 433 23.62 5.24 1.93
CA VAL A 433 24.93 5.91 1.86
C VAL A 433 25.84 5.20 0.85
N GLU A 434 26.03 3.91 1.00
CA GLU A 434 27.00 3.14 0.21
C GLU A 434 26.53 2.90 -1.23
N ASP A 435 25.26 2.54 -1.41
CA ASP A 435 24.75 2.11 -2.72
C ASP A 435 24.16 3.28 -3.54
N VAL A 436 23.86 4.43 -2.91
CA VAL A 436 23.27 5.61 -3.56
C VAL A 436 24.16 6.84 -3.39
N PHE A 437 24.34 7.36 -2.18
CA PHE A 437 25.02 8.65 -1.97
C PHE A 437 26.45 8.66 -2.54
N ASP A 438 27.26 7.64 -2.23
CA ASP A 438 28.65 7.56 -2.68
C ASP A 438 28.76 7.44 -4.21
N VAL A 439 27.74 6.90 -4.87
CA VAL A 439 27.68 6.73 -6.33
C VAL A 439 27.29 8.02 -7.03
N TYR A 440 26.32 8.77 -6.51
CA TYR A 440 25.68 9.90 -7.21
C TYR A 440 26.07 11.29 -6.68
N SER A 441 26.73 11.40 -5.52
CA SER A 441 27.12 12.70 -4.92
C SER A 441 28.02 13.57 -5.81
N ARG A 442 28.74 12.96 -6.76
CA ARG A 442 29.61 13.66 -7.73
C ARG A 442 29.05 13.70 -9.14
N HIS A 443 27.75 13.46 -9.30
CA HIS A 443 27.11 13.42 -10.60
C HIS A 443 27.22 14.78 -11.32
N PRO A 444 27.39 14.83 -12.67
CA PRO A 444 27.53 16.10 -13.41
C PRO A 444 26.31 17.02 -13.29
N SER A 445 25.10 16.46 -13.23
CA SER A 445 23.86 17.21 -13.01
C SER A 445 23.73 17.68 -11.56
N ASP A 446 23.43 18.97 -11.40
CA ASP A 446 23.17 19.65 -10.13
C ASP A 446 21.92 19.11 -9.43
N ILE A 447 20.83 18.84 -10.15
CA ILE A 447 19.58 18.28 -9.62
C ILE A 447 19.84 16.92 -8.93
N VAL A 448 20.76 16.12 -9.46
CA VAL A 448 21.14 14.83 -8.85
C VAL A 448 21.95 15.01 -7.57
N ARG A 449 22.86 15.99 -7.53
CA ARG A 449 23.63 16.32 -6.30
C ARG A 449 22.71 16.86 -5.20
N VAL A 450 21.73 17.68 -5.57
CA VAL A 450 20.67 18.15 -4.66
C VAL A 450 19.86 16.99 -4.09
N ALA A 451 19.44 16.05 -4.94
CA ALA A 451 18.75 14.85 -4.48
C ALA A 451 19.58 14.03 -3.49
N CYS A 452 20.90 13.91 -3.73
CA CYS A 452 21.81 13.25 -2.78
C CYS A 452 21.87 13.98 -1.43
N ALA A 453 21.92 15.32 -1.43
CA ALA A 453 21.92 16.10 -0.20
C ALA A 453 20.60 15.97 0.57
N LYS A 454 19.45 16.05 -0.12
CA LYS A 454 18.13 15.83 0.48
C LYS A 454 18.00 14.41 1.04
N GLY A 455 18.44 13.41 0.29
CA GLY A 455 18.47 12.02 0.75
C GLY A 455 19.35 11.82 1.98
N ALA A 456 20.57 12.39 1.98
CA ALA A 456 21.46 12.38 3.14
C ALA A 456 20.85 13.07 4.37
N HIS A 457 20.13 14.17 4.18
CA HIS A 457 19.39 14.83 5.26
C HIS A 457 18.27 13.94 5.83
N ILE A 458 17.52 13.25 4.97
CA ILE A 458 16.44 12.32 5.40
C ILE A 458 16.99 11.15 6.22
N VAL A 459 18.14 10.58 5.82
CA VAL A 459 18.81 9.51 6.59
C VAL A 459 19.69 10.04 7.73
N GLU A 460 19.49 11.30 8.13
CA GLU A 460 20.12 11.95 9.28
C GLU A 460 21.67 12.03 9.22
N ARG A 461 22.22 12.10 8.00
CA ARG A 461 23.67 12.22 7.74
C ARG A 461 24.09 13.65 7.39
N GLN A 462 23.99 14.53 8.38
CA GLN A 462 24.30 15.96 8.24
C GLN A 462 25.75 16.22 7.80
N ASP A 463 26.69 15.37 8.21
CA ASP A 463 28.10 15.43 7.81
C ASP A 463 28.28 15.34 6.28
N LEU A 464 27.45 14.52 5.63
CA LEU A 464 27.46 14.34 4.18
C LEU A 464 26.85 15.53 3.45
N VAL A 465 25.84 16.17 4.04
CA VAL A 465 25.18 17.38 3.52
C VAL A 465 26.17 18.55 3.52
N GLU A 466 26.86 18.79 4.64
CA GLU A 466 27.86 19.84 4.78
C GLU A 466 29.01 19.68 3.79
N LYS A 467 29.49 18.45 3.63
CA LYS A 467 30.54 18.11 2.65
C LYS A 467 30.11 18.41 1.22
N LEU A 468 28.86 18.13 0.86
CA LEU A 468 28.32 18.47 -0.46
C LEU A 468 28.23 19.99 -0.68
N ILE A 469 27.75 20.73 0.31
CA ILE A 469 27.63 22.20 0.23
C ILE A 469 28.99 22.86 0.03
N GLN A 470 30.02 22.39 0.73
CA GLN A 470 31.39 22.91 0.60
C GLN A 470 31.96 22.64 -0.80
N ALA A 471 31.61 21.52 -1.41
CA ALA A 471 32.08 21.14 -2.75
C ALA A 471 31.25 21.76 -3.90
N GLU A 472 30.03 22.23 -3.63
CA GLU A 472 29.14 22.78 -4.65
C GLU A 472 29.64 24.16 -5.14
N PRO A 473 29.68 24.39 -6.48
CA PRO A 473 29.99 25.70 -7.05
C PRO A 473 29.02 26.79 -6.61
N GLU A 474 29.48 28.05 -6.56
CA GLU A 474 28.60 29.19 -6.28
C GLU A 474 27.47 29.31 -7.31
N GLY A 475 26.24 29.54 -6.85
CA GLY A 475 25.05 29.64 -7.68
C GLY A 475 23.78 29.16 -6.99
N ARG A 476 22.68 29.10 -7.75
CA ARG A 476 21.35 28.73 -7.24
C ARG A 476 21.32 27.35 -6.58
N SER A 477 22.09 26.38 -7.11
CA SER A 477 22.19 25.03 -6.54
C SER A 477 22.76 25.06 -5.11
N LYS A 478 23.86 25.80 -4.88
CA LYS A 478 24.47 25.96 -3.56
C LYS A 478 23.56 26.70 -2.58
N THR A 479 22.90 27.77 -3.01
CA THR A 479 21.91 28.49 -2.18
C THR A 479 20.80 27.56 -1.71
N MET A 480 20.29 26.70 -2.59
CA MET A 480 19.26 25.73 -2.22
C MET A 480 19.79 24.61 -1.31
N LEU A 481 21.01 24.11 -1.54
CA LEU A 481 21.63 23.16 -0.62
C LEU A 481 21.78 23.75 0.78
N MET A 482 22.19 25.03 0.88
CA MET A 482 22.23 25.76 2.15
C MET A 482 20.83 25.91 2.78
N ALA A 483 19.80 26.22 1.98
CA ALA A 483 18.42 26.28 2.46
C ALA A 483 17.94 24.93 3.02
N THR A 484 18.41 23.81 2.46
CA THR A 484 18.13 22.45 2.97
C THR A 484 18.65 22.27 4.40
N MET A 485 19.76 22.92 4.79
CA MET A 485 20.25 22.93 6.19
C MET A 485 19.43 23.81 7.12
N HIS A 486 18.84 24.90 6.61
CA HIS A 486 18.04 25.83 7.42
C HIS A 486 16.62 25.36 7.72
N LEU A 487 16.19 24.20 7.21
CA LEU A 487 14.95 23.53 7.61
C LEU A 487 14.92 23.12 9.11
N HIS A 488 16.01 23.32 9.86
CA HIS A 488 16.05 23.26 11.33
C HIS A 488 16.08 24.61 12.05
N ALA A 489 16.31 25.74 11.36
CA ALA A 489 16.48 27.04 12.01
C ALA A 489 15.15 27.81 12.23
N GLY A 490 14.05 27.37 11.62
CA GLY A 490 12.74 28.06 11.73
C GLY A 490 11.93 27.77 13.00
N GLY A 491 12.43 26.95 13.93
CA GLY A 491 11.69 26.52 15.13
C GLY A 491 11.98 27.30 16.42
N LEU A 492 13.02 28.13 16.46
CA LEU A 492 13.44 28.85 17.66
C LEU A 492 14.00 30.22 17.30
N ASN A 493 13.18 31.25 17.52
CA ASN A 493 13.52 32.67 17.77
C ASN A 493 12.70 33.66 16.93
N THR A 494 11.44 33.85 17.34
CA THR A 494 10.85 35.20 17.36
C THR A 494 10.59 35.59 18.81
N SER A 495 11.67 35.89 19.52
CA SER A 495 11.61 36.81 20.65
C SER A 495 12.76 37.80 20.54
N THR A 496 12.41 39.07 20.71
CA THR A 496 13.25 40.27 20.85
C THR A 496 13.93 40.83 19.58
N ALA A 497 13.43 41.97 19.09
CA ALA A 497 13.98 43.30 19.42
C ALA A 497 13.70 44.34 18.30
N ASN A 498 12.58 45.09 18.41
CA ASN A 498 12.52 46.53 18.70
C ASN A 498 11.11 47.06 18.49
#